data_AF-A0A7S3HEP6-F1
#
_entry.id   AF-A0A7S3HEP6-F1
#
_cell.length_a   1.000
_cell.length_b   1.000
_cell.length_c   1.000
_cell.angle_alpha   90.00
_cell.angle_beta   90.00
_cell.angle_gamma   90.00
#
_symmetry.space_group_name_H-M   'P 1'
#
loop_
_entity.id
_entity.type
_entity.pdbx_description
1 polymer ?
#
loop_
_entity_poly.entity_id
_entity_poly.type
_entity_poly.pdbx_seq_one_letter_code
_entity_poly.pdbx_strand_id
1 'polypeptide(L)'
;TVPITVPDPAVSKPSDWDEEEDGDWEAPQVPNPLCDTVGCGPWTPPLIRNPLYRGKWVPPIIPNPEYKGPWTPRKIPNRGYFNEPDPYSHIAPMYAVAVEVWTISAGILYDNFYIGHSLSDALAYAKNTTGRKAQAERALQDKENHEL
;
A
#
# COMPACT_ATOMS: atom_id res chain seq x y z
N THR A 1 18.36 42.25 20.09
CA THR A 1 17.03 41.66 19.88
C THR A 1 16.97 40.35 20.61
N VAL A 2 15.92 40.12 21.40
CA VAL A 2 15.71 38.83 22.06
C VAL A 2 15.42 37.78 20.97
N PRO A 3 16.08 36.61 20.96
CA PRO A 3 15.85 35.60 19.94
C PRO A 3 14.45 35.00 20.08
N ILE A 4 13.84 34.67 18.94
CA ILE A 4 12.46 34.10 18.85
C ILE A 4 12.43 32.69 19.46
N THR A 5 13.50 31.92 19.23
CA THR A 5 13.68 30.59 19.79
C THR A 5 14.95 30.54 20.63
N VAL A 6 14.95 29.68 21.63
CA VAL A 6 16.11 29.33 22.45
C VAL A 6 16.27 27.80 22.44
N PRO A 7 17.49 27.27 22.61
CA PRO A 7 17.69 25.84 22.81
C PRO A 7 16.86 25.33 24.01
N ASP A 8 16.22 24.18 23.86
CA ASP A 8 15.42 23.57 24.93
C ASP A 8 16.31 23.19 26.13
N PRO A 9 16.12 23.81 27.30
CA PRO A 9 16.90 23.48 28.49
C PRO A 9 16.56 22.10 29.07
N ALA A 10 15.45 21.48 28.66
CA ALA A 10 15.01 20.18 29.16
C ALA A 10 15.66 19.00 28.42
N VAL A 11 16.34 19.24 27.29
CA VAL A 11 16.92 18.20 26.44
C VAL A 11 18.43 18.33 26.42
N SER A 12 19.12 17.28 26.87
CA SER A 12 20.57 17.12 26.72
C SER A 12 20.89 16.17 25.57
N LYS A 13 22.14 16.21 25.09
CA LYS A 13 22.66 15.24 24.11
C LYS A 13 22.41 13.80 24.59
N PRO A 14 21.82 12.92 23.75
CA PRO A 14 21.67 11.51 24.08
C PRO A 14 23.02 10.83 24.31
N SER A 15 23.05 9.83 25.19
CA SER A 15 24.29 9.10 25.51
C SER A 15 24.80 8.21 24.37
N ASP A 16 23.93 7.87 23.44
CA ASP A 16 24.17 7.04 22.26
C ASP A 16 24.45 7.83 20.97
N TRP A 17 24.53 9.17 21.06
CA TRP A 17 24.80 10.02 19.90
C TRP A 17 26.28 10.03 19.51
N ASP A 18 26.58 9.68 18.27
CA ASP A 18 27.92 9.65 17.71
C ASP A 18 28.16 10.89 16.81
N GLU A 19 29.13 11.74 17.16
CA GLU A 19 29.41 12.95 16.37
C GLU A 19 30.05 12.66 14.99
N GLU A 20 30.66 11.49 14.81
CA GLU A 20 31.27 11.09 13.53
C GLU A 20 30.23 10.53 12.54
N GLU A 21 29.24 9.78 13.05
CA GLU A 21 28.19 9.16 12.24
C GLU A 21 26.90 10.02 12.15
N ASP A 22 26.47 10.65 13.25
CA ASP A 22 25.22 11.44 13.35
C ASP A 22 25.45 12.96 13.19
N GLY A 23 26.70 13.43 13.29
CA GLY A 23 27.10 14.84 13.17
C GLY A 23 27.02 15.65 14.48
N ASP A 24 27.27 16.96 14.38
CA ASP A 24 27.20 17.88 15.53
C ASP A 24 25.79 17.90 16.14
N TRP A 25 25.69 17.62 17.44
CA TRP A 25 24.41 17.65 18.13
C TRP A 25 23.91 19.09 18.32
N GLU A 26 22.73 19.39 17.78
CA GLU A 26 22.01 20.64 18.01
C GLU A 26 20.75 20.39 18.84
N ALA A 27 20.62 21.09 19.96
CA ALA A 27 19.44 20.99 20.80
C ALA A 27 18.19 21.55 20.08
N PRO A 28 17.02 20.90 20.22
CA PRO A 28 15.76 21.40 19.68
C PRO A 28 15.49 22.84 20.10
N GLN A 29 15.04 23.66 19.15
CA GLN A 29 14.72 25.07 19.40
C GLN A 29 13.28 25.20 19.91
N VAL A 30 13.09 25.79 21.08
CA VAL A 30 11.78 26.07 21.68
C VAL A 30 11.45 27.57 21.69
N PRO A 31 10.16 27.96 21.67
CA PRO A 31 9.77 29.36 21.78
C PRO A 31 10.34 29.98 23.06
N ASN A 32 10.95 31.15 22.94
CA ASN A 32 11.53 31.82 24.09
C ASN A 32 10.42 32.41 24.98
N PRO A 33 10.32 32.01 26.27
CA PRO A 33 9.26 32.45 27.17
C PRO A 33 9.26 33.96 27.44
N LEU A 34 10.38 34.65 27.20
CA LEU A 34 10.46 36.11 27.30
C LEU A 34 9.66 36.81 26.20
N CYS A 35 9.33 36.12 25.10
CA CYS A 35 8.65 36.71 23.95
C CYS A 35 7.17 37.01 24.19
N ASP A 36 6.53 36.35 25.15
CA ASP A 36 5.10 36.52 25.45
C ASP A 36 4.78 37.91 26.02
N THR A 37 5.77 38.59 26.60
CA THR A 37 5.56 39.87 27.31
C THR A 37 5.97 41.09 26.50
N VAL A 38 7.03 41.00 25.69
CA VAL A 38 7.66 42.17 25.04
C VAL A 38 7.82 42.02 23.52
N GLY A 39 7.51 40.84 22.96
CA GLY A 39 7.80 40.52 21.57
C GLY A 39 9.30 40.27 21.32
N CYS A 40 9.61 39.35 20.42
CA CYS A 40 10.98 38.95 20.10
C CYS A 40 11.31 39.12 18.63
N GLY A 41 12.60 39.12 18.32
CA GLY A 41 13.11 39.30 16.98
C GLY A 41 13.04 40.74 16.48
N PRO A 42 13.54 40.99 15.26
CA PRO A 42 13.37 42.27 14.61
C PRO A 42 11.89 42.47 14.27
N TRP A 43 11.31 43.59 14.71
CA TRP A 43 9.95 43.95 14.31
C TRP A 43 9.90 44.16 12.80
N THR A 44 8.95 43.50 12.13
CA THR A 44 8.67 43.73 10.72
C THR A 44 7.26 44.32 10.58
N PRO A 45 7.08 45.35 9.72
CA PRO A 45 5.76 45.92 9.51
C PRO A 45 4.83 44.86 8.91
N PRO A 46 3.54 44.84 9.31
CA PRO A 46 2.58 43.91 8.72
C PRO A 46 2.45 44.19 7.23
N LEU A 47 2.61 43.14 6.42
CA LEU A 47 2.47 43.25 4.98
C LEU A 47 1.00 43.44 4.61
N ILE A 48 0.70 44.49 3.85
CA ILE A 48 -0.63 44.71 3.26
C ILE A 48 -0.69 44.10 1.86
N ARG A 49 -1.86 43.58 1.49
CA ARG A 49 -2.09 43.11 0.11
C ARG A 49 -1.97 44.30 -0.84
N ASN A 50 -1.16 44.17 -1.87
CA ASN A 50 -1.06 45.18 -2.92
C ASN A 50 -2.37 45.20 -3.74
N PRO A 51 -3.19 46.27 -3.70
CA PRO A 51 -4.47 46.33 -4.42
C PRO A 51 -4.30 46.33 -5.96
N LEU A 52 -3.09 46.62 -6.46
CA LEU A 52 -2.77 46.63 -7.89
C LEU A 52 -2.21 45.29 -8.38
N TYR A 53 -1.93 44.33 -7.49
CA TYR A 53 -1.41 43.03 -7.88
C TYR A 53 -2.52 42.18 -8.51
N ARG A 54 -2.43 41.97 -9.82
CA ARG A 54 -3.42 41.21 -10.61
C ARG A 54 -3.10 39.72 -10.71
N GLY A 55 -2.15 39.23 -9.91
CA GLY A 55 -1.61 37.88 -10.06
C GLY A 55 -0.60 37.78 -11.20
N LYS A 56 -0.04 36.58 -11.37
CA LYS A 56 0.78 36.25 -12.54
C LYS A 56 -0.14 36.25 -13.77
N TRP A 57 0.23 36.99 -14.81
CA TRP A 57 -0.51 36.94 -16.08
C TRP A 57 -0.47 35.51 -16.63
N VAL A 58 -1.65 34.98 -17.01
CA VAL A 58 -1.80 33.67 -17.64
C VAL A 58 -2.50 33.88 -18.99
N PRO A 59 -1.89 33.46 -20.11
CA PRO A 59 -2.56 33.56 -21.41
C PRO A 59 -3.82 32.68 -21.45
N PRO A 60 -4.84 33.05 -22.24
CA PRO A 60 -5.98 32.17 -22.48
C PRO A 60 -5.52 30.90 -23.20
N ILE A 61 -6.03 29.75 -22.73
CA ILE A 61 -5.77 28.46 -23.39
C ILE A 61 -6.63 28.40 -24.66
N ILE A 62 -5.97 28.36 -25.82
CA ILE A 62 -6.61 28.18 -27.12
C ILE A 62 -6.45 26.73 -27.59
N PRO A 63 -7.48 26.12 -28.21
CA PRO A 63 -7.35 24.78 -28.76
C PRO A 63 -6.32 24.78 -29.90
N ASN A 64 -5.40 23.83 -29.86
CA ASN A 64 -4.38 23.70 -30.91
C ASN A 64 -5.03 23.11 -32.18
N PRO A 65 -5.10 23.86 -33.31
CA PRO A 65 -5.68 23.35 -34.55
C PRO A 65 -4.89 22.17 -35.14
N GLU A 66 -3.61 22.01 -34.76
CA GLU A 66 -2.75 20.90 -35.19
C GLU A 66 -2.82 19.67 -34.27
N TYR A 67 -3.71 19.66 -33.26
CA TYR A 67 -3.84 18.54 -32.35
C TYR A 67 -4.47 17.33 -33.06
N LYS A 68 -3.66 16.27 -33.25
CA LYS A 68 -4.07 15.03 -33.94
C LYS A 68 -4.70 13.98 -33.02
N GLY A 69 -5.07 14.37 -31.81
CA GLY A 69 -5.49 13.43 -30.76
C GLY A 69 -4.32 12.80 -30.01
N PRO A 70 -4.60 11.97 -29.01
CA PRO A 70 -3.58 11.21 -28.31
C PRO A 70 -2.91 10.25 -29.29
N TRP A 71 -1.57 10.29 -29.34
CA TRP A 71 -0.81 9.35 -30.15
C TRP A 71 -1.09 7.91 -29.71
N THR A 72 -1.26 7.00 -30.68
CA THR A 72 -1.35 5.57 -30.41
C THR A 72 -0.32 4.82 -31.27
N PRO A 73 0.29 3.74 -30.74
CA PRO A 73 1.23 2.94 -31.49
C PRO A 73 0.53 2.25 -32.66
N ARG A 74 1.24 2.10 -33.78
CA ARG A 74 0.74 1.33 -34.93
C ARG A 74 0.60 -0.14 -34.54
N LYS A 75 -0.55 -0.74 -34.86
CA LYS A 75 -0.75 -2.19 -34.72
C LYS A 75 0.06 -2.91 -35.80
N ILE A 76 0.99 -3.76 -35.37
CA ILE A 76 1.82 -4.61 -36.24
C ILE A 76 1.36 -6.06 -36.04
N PRO A 77 1.27 -6.89 -37.10
CA PRO A 77 0.91 -8.30 -36.95
C PRO A 77 1.86 -9.03 -35.99
N ASN A 78 1.28 -9.74 -35.01
CA ASN A 78 2.06 -10.54 -34.06
C ASN A 78 2.61 -11.80 -34.76
N ARG A 79 3.94 -11.86 -34.92
CA ARG A 79 4.63 -13.03 -35.51
C ARG A 79 4.49 -14.30 -34.66
N GLY A 80 4.29 -14.16 -33.36
CA GLY A 80 4.09 -15.27 -32.42
C GLY A 80 2.63 -15.55 -32.12
N TYR A 81 1.70 -15.09 -32.96
CA TYR A 81 0.30 -15.47 -32.80
C TYR A 81 0.14 -16.96 -33.07
N PHE A 82 -0.47 -17.67 -32.12
CA PHE A 82 -0.90 -19.05 -32.29
C PHE A 82 -2.33 -19.19 -31.80
N ASN A 83 -3.03 -20.19 -32.33
CA ASN A 83 -4.37 -20.58 -31.90
C ASN A 83 -4.32 -22.05 -31.54
N GLU A 84 -4.58 -22.39 -30.28
CA GLU A 84 -4.59 -23.76 -29.77
C GLU A 84 -6.04 -24.14 -29.45
N PRO A 85 -6.74 -24.85 -30.35
CA PRO A 85 -8.13 -25.23 -30.14
C PRO A 85 -8.31 -26.30 -29.06
N ASP A 86 -7.29 -27.10 -28.75
CA ASP A 86 -7.36 -28.15 -27.72
C ASP A 86 -6.13 -28.13 -26.79
N PRO A 87 -6.04 -27.12 -25.90
CA PRO A 87 -4.87 -26.91 -25.05
C PRO A 87 -4.64 -28.03 -24.03
N TYR A 88 -5.64 -28.86 -23.76
CA TYR A 88 -5.54 -29.92 -22.75
C TYR A 88 -4.91 -31.21 -23.30
N SER A 89 -4.97 -31.43 -24.61
CA SER A 89 -4.44 -32.64 -25.26
C SER A 89 -2.91 -32.76 -25.24
N HIS A 90 -2.22 -31.62 -25.16
CA HIS A 90 -0.76 -31.53 -25.24
C HIS A 90 -0.08 -31.28 -23.89
N ILE A 91 -0.83 -31.37 -22.78
CA ILE A 91 -0.26 -31.23 -21.43
C ILE A 91 0.48 -32.53 -21.07
N ALA A 92 1.70 -32.39 -20.56
CA ALA A 92 2.48 -33.54 -20.08
C ALA A 92 1.78 -34.26 -18.92
N PRO A 93 1.91 -35.59 -18.79
CA PRO A 93 1.33 -36.33 -17.66
C PRO A 93 1.80 -35.78 -16.32
N MET A 94 0.87 -35.66 -15.37
CA MET A 94 1.14 -35.20 -14.00
C MET A 94 1.39 -36.40 -13.08
N TYR A 95 2.43 -36.33 -12.25
CA TYR A 95 2.84 -37.44 -11.37
C TYR A 95 2.82 -37.10 -9.88
N ALA A 96 2.69 -35.83 -9.53
CA ALA A 96 2.75 -35.37 -8.14
C ALA A 96 1.75 -34.24 -7.90
N VAL A 97 1.30 -34.14 -6.65
CA VAL A 97 0.50 -33.03 -6.14
C VAL A 97 1.34 -32.37 -5.04
N ALA A 98 1.54 -31.07 -5.15
CA ALA A 98 2.28 -30.27 -4.19
C ALA A 98 1.43 -29.07 -3.74
N VAL A 99 1.55 -28.72 -2.46
CA VAL A 99 0.98 -27.49 -1.89
C VAL A 99 2.13 -26.52 -1.67
N GLU A 100 2.24 -25.53 -2.55
CA GLU A 100 3.22 -24.44 -2.47
C GLU A 100 2.45 -23.15 -2.17
N VAL A 101 2.69 -22.57 -0.99
CA VAL A 101 1.96 -21.40 -0.49
C VAL A 101 2.90 -20.55 0.36
N TRP A 102 2.92 -19.24 0.08
CA TRP A 102 3.50 -18.24 0.97
C TRP A 102 2.44 -17.71 1.92
N THR A 103 2.66 -17.82 3.24
CA THR A 103 1.72 -17.34 4.27
C THR A 103 2.46 -16.77 5.48
N ILE A 104 1.86 -15.77 6.10
CA ILE A 104 2.25 -15.24 7.43
C ILE A 104 1.40 -15.84 8.57
N SER A 105 0.25 -16.43 8.24
CA SER A 105 -0.71 -16.98 9.18
C SER A 105 -0.53 -18.49 9.33
N ALA A 106 -0.52 -18.96 10.58
CA ALA A 106 -0.53 -20.38 10.93
C ALA A 106 -1.97 -20.94 10.97
N GLY A 107 -2.09 -22.27 11.11
CA GLY A 107 -3.39 -22.94 11.32
C GLY A 107 -4.17 -23.29 10.05
N ILE A 108 -3.53 -23.28 8.88
CA ILE A 108 -4.16 -23.68 7.62
C ILE A 108 -4.12 -25.20 7.49
N LEU A 109 -5.29 -25.83 7.32
CA LEU A 109 -5.44 -27.26 7.13
C LEU A 109 -5.88 -27.57 5.71
N TYR A 110 -5.17 -28.47 5.05
CA TYR A 110 -5.53 -29.02 3.74
C TYR A 110 -5.85 -30.49 3.88
N ASP A 111 -7.06 -30.89 3.47
CA ASP A 111 -7.50 -32.28 3.44
C ASP A 111 -8.35 -32.57 2.20
N ASN A 112 -8.69 -33.85 2.02
CA ASN A 112 -9.59 -34.33 0.96
C ASN A 112 -9.16 -34.02 -0.49
N PHE A 113 -7.88 -34.16 -0.82
CA PHE A 113 -7.44 -34.13 -2.21
C PHE A 113 -8.13 -35.24 -3.04
N TYR A 114 -8.68 -34.86 -4.19
CA TYR A 114 -9.25 -35.78 -5.19
C TYR A 114 -8.61 -35.49 -6.54
N ILE A 115 -8.05 -36.53 -7.18
CA ILE A 115 -7.46 -36.46 -8.51
C ILE A 115 -8.12 -37.55 -9.35
N GLY A 116 -8.83 -37.16 -10.41
CA GLY A 116 -9.54 -38.09 -11.28
C GLY A 116 -10.24 -37.37 -12.43
N HIS A 117 -10.83 -38.15 -13.33
CA HIS A 117 -11.48 -37.64 -14.54
C HIS A 117 -13.02 -37.67 -14.46
N SER A 118 -13.58 -38.12 -13.35
CA SER A 118 -15.02 -38.37 -13.19
C SER A 118 -15.66 -37.34 -12.26
N LEU A 119 -16.57 -36.54 -12.81
CA LEU A 119 -17.34 -35.58 -12.03
C LEU A 119 -18.24 -36.27 -11.00
N SER A 120 -18.86 -37.41 -11.36
CA SER A 120 -19.73 -38.14 -10.44
C SER A 120 -18.97 -38.66 -9.23
N ASP A 121 -17.75 -39.15 -9.43
CA ASP A 121 -16.93 -39.70 -8.35
C ASP A 121 -16.38 -38.59 -7.45
N ALA A 122 -15.98 -37.46 -8.04
CA ALA A 122 -15.60 -36.27 -7.30
C ALA A 122 -16.73 -35.78 -6.38
N LEU A 123 -17.97 -35.71 -6.90
CA LEU A 123 -19.13 -35.29 -6.13
C LEU A 123 -19.50 -36.29 -5.04
N ALA A 124 -19.43 -37.59 -5.32
CA ALA A 124 -19.68 -38.64 -4.33
C ALA A 124 -18.63 -38.60 -3.20
N TYR A 125 -17.36 -38.40 -3.55
CA TYR A 125 -16.27 -38.23 -2.59
C TYR A 125 -16.50 -36.98 -1.73
N ALA A 126 -16.73 -35.82 -2.35
CA ALA A 126 -16.98 -34.56 -1.64
C ALA A 126 -18.19 -34.63 -0.69
N LYS A 127 -19.28 -35.30 -1.10
CA LYS A 127 -20.45 -35.50 -0.25
C LYS A 127 -20.13 -36.32 1.00
N ASN A 128 -19.27 -37.33 0.86
CA ASN A 128 -18.91 -38.23 1.96
C ASN A 128 -17.79 -37.69 2.86
N THR A 129 -16.98 -36.75 2.36
CA THR A 129 -15.90 -36.10 3.11
C THR A 129 -16.32 -34.71 3.58
N THR A 130 -16.02 -33.67 2.80
CA THR A 130 -16.25 -32.26 3.11
C THR A 130 -17.72 -31.97 3.44
N GLY A 131 -18.65 -32.60 2.72
CA GLY A 131 -20.09 -32.42 2.94
C GLY A 131 -20.56 -32.84 4.34
N ARG A 132 -19.98 -33.90 4.90
CA ARG A 132 -20.26 -34.33 6.28
C ARG A 132 -19.55 -33.46 7.29
N LYS A 133 -18.27 -33.16 7.05
CA LYS A 133 -17.43 -32.34 7.92
C LYS A 133 -18.00 -30.93 8.09
N ALA A 134 -18.38 -30.27 6.99
CA ALA A 134 -18.90 -28.91 7.00
C ALA A 134 -20.20 -28.75 7.82
N GLN A 135 -21.07 -29.77 7.85
CA GLN A 135 -22.28 -29.73 8.68
C GLN A 135 -21.93 -29.75 10.17
N ALA A 136 -20.99 -30.60 10.57
CA ALA A 136 -20.52 -30.70 11.95
C ALA A 136 -19.75 -29.45 12.38
N GLU A 137 -18.85 -28.94 11.53
CA GLU A 137 -18.05 -27.73 11.79
C GLU A 137 -18.94 -26.49 11.96
N ARG A 138 -19.94 -26.30 11.08
CA ARG A 138 -20.90 -25.19 11.21
C ARG A 138 -21.68 -25.28 12.52
N ALA A 139 -22.17 -26.46 12.88
CA ALA A 139 -22.90 -26.64 14.12
C ALA A 139 -22.03 -26.41 15.38
N LEU A 140 -20.73 -26.73 15.31
CA LEU A 140 -19.78 -26.42 16.37
C LEU A 140 -19.54 -24.91 16.46
N GLN A 141 -19.30 -24.27 15.31
CA GLN A 141 -19.02 -22.84 15.22
C GLN A 141 -20.23 -21.99 15.67
N ASP A 142 -21.45 -22.40 15.32
CA ASP A 142 -22.68 -21.73 15.76
C ASP A 142 -22.86 -21.82 17.30
N LYS A 143 -22.46 -22.94 17.92
CA LYS A 143 -22.46 -23.10 19.38
C LYS A 143 -21.41 -22.21 20.03
N GLU A 144 -20.17 -22.25 19.54
CA GLU A 144 -19.07 -21.40 20.03
C GLU A 144 -19.43 -19.91 19.93
N ASN A 145 -20.06 -19.49 18.83
CA ASN A 145 -20.51 -18.12 18.63
C ASN A 145 -21.67 -17.71 19.55
N HIS A 146 -22.50 -18.64 20.02
CA HIS A 146 -23.59 -18.37 20.95
C HIS A 146 -23.11 -18.37 22.42
N GLU A 147 -22.02 -19.07 22.73
CA GLU A 147 -21.42 -19.11 24.08
C GLU A 147 -20.54 -17.89 24.38
N LEU A 148 -20.22 -17.08 23.37
CA LEU A 148 -19.52 -15.78 23.46
C LEU A 148 -20.49 -14.59 23.52
#